data_AF-A0A6B3CYS0-F1
#
_entry.id   AF-A0A6B3CYS0-F1
#
_cell.length_a   1.000
_cell.length_b   1.000
_cell.length_c   1.000
_cell.angle_alpha   90.00
_cell.angle_beta   90.00
_cell.angle_gamma   90.00
#
_symmetry.space_group_name_H-M   'P 1'
#
loop_
_entity.id
_entity.type
_entity.pdbx_description
1 polymer ?
#
loop_
_entity_poly.entity_id
_entity_poly.type
_entity_poly.pdbx_seq_one_letter_code
_entity_poly.pdbx_strand_id
1 'polypeptide(L)'
;MGKHYTASKNRTQGRDGWSIIFRHPARLDPSTGRPGRRVRRGLGTSDDTEADALVEQLNEILRTPSLWEPLARHKAAALYDSRVVDVFYEGLEAARTDFRSIRD
;
A
#
# COMPACT_ATOMS: atom_id res chain seq x y z
N MET A 1 9.17 -8.31 19.24
CA MET A 1 7.99 -7.58 18.77
C MET A 1 8.13 -7.36 17.27
N GLY A 2 7.42 -8.11 16.44
CA GLY A 2 7.48 -7.94 14.99
C GLY A 2 7.02 -6.53 14.59
N LYS A 3 7.60 -5.93 13.56
CA LYS A 3 7.10 -4.65 13.05
C LYS A 3 5.79 -4.96 12.30
N HIS A 4 4.65 -4.67 12.93
CA HIS A 4 3.35 -4.76 12.27
C HIS A 4 3.17 -3.50 11.42
N TYR A 5 3.09 -3.66 10.11
CA TYR A 5 2.72 -2.57 9.22
C TYR A 5 1.21 -2.38 9.30
N THR A 6 0.78 -1.14 9.48
CA THR A 6 -0.63 -0.79 9.55
C THR A 6 -0.94 0.40 8.65
N ALA A 7 -2.17 0.44 8.17
CA ALA A 7 -2.75 1.53 7.43
C ALA A 7 -3.72 2.33 8.30
N SER A 8 -3.84 3.62 8.00
CA SER A 8 -4.76 4.54 8.67
C SER A 8 -5.40 5.47 7.66
N LYS A 9 -6.70 5.77 7.83
CA LYS A 9 -7.38 6.83 7.08
C LYS A 9 -7.05 8.20 7.66
N ASN A 10 -6.96 9.19 6.78
CA ASN A 10 -6.72 10.59 7.11
C ASN A 10 -7.54 11.46 6.15
N ARG A 11 -8.23 12.46 6.71
CA ARG A 11 -8.92 13.50 5.94
C ARG A 11 -8.23 14.83 6.16
N THR A 12 -7.98 15.58 5.09
CA THR A 12 -7.47 16.95 5.20
C THR A 12 -8.67 17.91 5.31
N GLN A 13 -8.64 18.83 6.28
CA GLN A 13 -9.67 19.85 6.43
C GLN A 13 -9.75 20.68 5.13
N GLY A 14 -10.93 20.73 4.51
CA GLY A 14 -11.15 21.44 3.23
C GLY A 14 -11.00 20.60 1.95
N ARG A 15 -10.75 19.29 2.05
CA ARG A 15 -10.85 18.34 0.92
C ARG A 15 -11.96 17.34 1.23
N ASP A 16 -12.82 17.06 0.24
CA ASP A 16 -14.01 16.24 0.45
C ASP A 16 -13.72 14.73 0.61
N GLY A 17 -12.52 14.26 0.26
CA GLY A 17 -12.22 12.83 0.23
C GLY A 17 -11.30 12.30 1.33
N TRP A 18 -11.46 11.02 1.67
CA TRP A 18 -10.55 10.26 2.51
C TRP A 18 -9.25 9.90 1.81
N SER A 19 -8.14 9.91 2.56
CA SER A 19 -6.85 9.40 2.12
C SER A 19 -6.40 8.27 3.04
N ILE A 20 -5.63 7.34 2.51
CA ILE A 20 -4.97 6.29 3.28
C ILE A 20 -3.47 6.56 3.38
N ILE A 21 -2.91 6.25 4.53
CA ILE A 21 -1.48 6.42 4.83
C ILE A 21 -0.98 5.13 5.46
N PHE A 22 0.11 4.59 4.93
CA PHE A 22 0.75 3.39 5.48
C PHE A 22 2.25 3.35 5.11
N ARG A 23 2.97 2.41 5.70
CA ARG A 23 4.35 2.09 5.32
C ARG A 23 4.36 0.76 4.59
N HIS A 24 4.97 0.75 3.41
CA HIS A 24 4.97 -0.43 2.57
C HIS A 24 6.12 -1.39 2.95
N PRO A 25 5.84 -2.65 3.33
CA PRO A 25 6.84 -3.60 3.80
C PRO A 25 7.89 -3.99 2.74
N ALA A 26 7.47 -4.20 1.50
CA ALA A 26 8.37 -4.61 0.40
C ALA A 26 8.96 -3.46 -0.43
N ARG A 27 8.63 -2.19 -0.14
CA ARG A 27 9.22 -1.03 -0.87
C ARG A 27 10.29 -0.37 -0.01
N LEU A 28 11.48 -0.26 -0.59
CA LEU A 28 12.59 0.44 0.01
C LEU A 28 12.35 1.95 -0.02
N ASP A 29 12.60 2.59 1.11
CA ASP A 29 12.61 4.03 1.24
C ASP A 29 13.94 4.57 0.68
N PRO A 30 13.92 5.46 -0.32
CA PRO A 30 15.13 5.88 -1.04
C PRO A 30 16.05 6.74 -0.15
N SER A 31 15.50 7.37 0.88
CA SER A 31 16.27 8.18 1.82
C SER A 31 17.03 7.34 2.84
N THR A 32 16.52 6.15 3.19
CA THR A 32 17.11 5.30 4.25
C THR A 32 17.64 3.96 3.75
N GLY A 33 17.33 3.56 2.52
CA GLY A 33 17.64 2.25 1.95
C GLY A 33 16.93 1.08 2.64
N ARG A 34 15.98 1.37 3.56
CA ARG A 34 15.29 0.36 4.39
C ARG A 34 13.85 0.16 3.94
N PRO A 35 13.26 -1.03 4.15
CA PRO A 35 11.84 -1.26 3.89
C PRO A 35 10.96 -0.34 4.76
N GLY A 36 9.79 0.01 4.24
CA GLY A 36 8.83 0.89 4.93
C GLY A 36 8.66 2.27 4.29
N ARG A 37 8.81 2.37 2.96
CA ARG A 37 8.46 3.57 2.18
C ARG A 37 7.06 4.05 2.58
N ARG A 38 6.94 5.32 2.98
CA ARG A 38 5.64 5.91 3.32
C ARG A 38 4.84 6.13 2.03
N VAL A 39 3.63 5.58 2.00
CA VAL A 39 2.67 5.74 0.90
C VAL A 39 1.49 6.54 1.42
N ARG A 40 1.04 7.52 0.63
CA ARG A 40 -0.19 8.29 0.88
C ARG A 40 -0.98 8.37 -0.42
N ARG A 41 -2.25 7.94 -0.39
CA ARG A 41 -3.15 7.95 -1.55
C ARG A 41 -4.56 8.37 -1.16
N GLY A 42 -5.28 9.03 -2.06
CA GLY A 42 -6.72 9.26 -1.91
C GLY A 42 -7.49 7.96 -2.13
N LEU A 43 -8.51 7.69 -1.31
CA LEU A 43 -9.40 6.54 -1.47
C LEU A 43 -10.52 6.81 -2.50
N GLY A 44 -10.69 8.06 -2.93
CA GLY A 44 -11.72 8.45 -3.91
C GLY A 44 -13.14 8.44 -3.35
N THR A 45 -13.29 8.33 -2.03
CA THR A 45 -14.57 8.31 -1.34
C THR A 45 -14.61 9.37 -0.25
N SER A 46 -15.77 9.99 -0.06
CA SER A 46 -16.09 10.88 1.06
C SER A 46 -16.79 10.13 2.20
N ASP A 47 -17.21 8.88 1.96
CA ASP A 47 -17.92 8.06 2.92
C ASP A 47 -16.94 7.43 3.95
N ASP A 48 -17.24 7.64 5.24
CA ASP A 48 -16.37 7.17 6.33
C ASP A 48 -16.36 5.65 6.46
N THR A 49 -17.51 5.01 6.26
CA THR A 49 -17.69 3.56 6.39
C THR A 49 -16.98 2.84 5.25
N GLU A 50 -17.13 3.33 4.02
CA GLU A 50 -16.38 2.82 2.88
C GLU A 50 -14.87 3.00 3.08
N ALA A 51 -14.44 4.16 3.58
CA ALA A 51 -13.03 4.40 3.89
C ALA A 51 -12.49 3.44 4.98
N ASP A 52 -13.31 3.10 5.98
CA ASP A 52 -12.95 2.13 7.01
C ASP A 52 -12.73 0.73 6.41
N ALA A 53 -13.69 0.26 5.62
CA ALA A 53 -13.62 -1.04 4.96
C ALA A 53 -12.38 -1.17 4.06
N LEU A 54 -12.01 -0.11 3.33
CA LEU A 54 -10.81 -0.08 2.51
C LEU A 54 -9.53 -0.12 3.34
N VAL A 55 -9.50 0.56 4.50
CA VAL A 55 -8.38 0.52 5.44
C VAL A 55 -8.23 -0.86 6.06
N GLU A 56 -9.33 -1.51 6.43
CA GLU A 56 -9.31 -2.87 6.98
C GLU A 56 -8.76 -3.88 5.98
N GLN A 57 -9.26 -3.86 4.74
CA GLN A 57 -8.74 -4.71 3.67
C GLN A 57 -7.24 -4.49 3.44
N LEU A 58 -6.78 -3.22 3.43
CA LEU A 58 -5.34 -2.95 3.29
C LEU A 58 -4.53 -3.46 4.48
N ASN A 59 -5.07 -3.35 5.70
CA ASN A 59 -4.42 -3.89 6.89
C ASN A 59 -4.30 -5.42 6.84
N GLU A 60 -5.26 -6.14 6.26
CA GLU A 60 -5.14 -7.59 6.04
C GLU A 60 -3.98 -7.95 5.10
N ILE A 61 -3.83 -7.22 3.99
CA ILE A 61 -2.69 -7.38 3.08
C ILE A 61 -1.37 -7.07 3.81
N LEU A 62 -1.32 -5.97 4.56
CA LEU A 62 -0.14 -5.57 5.34
C LEU A 62 0.22 -6.58 6.44
N ARG A 63 -0.74 -7.36 6.93
CA ARG A 63 -0.51 -8.44 7.91
C ARG A 63 -0.17 -9.78 7.27
N THR A 64 -0.27 -9.90 5.94
CA THR A 64 -0.06 -11.15 5.20
C THR A 64 1.20 -11.08 4.33
N PRO A 65 2.37 -11.52 4.83
CA PRO A 65 3.64 -11.45 4.10
C PRO A 65 3.63 -12.09 2.71
N SER A 66 2.87 -13.17 2.54
CA SER A 66 2.70 -13.86 1.25
C SER A 66 2.03 -13.00 0.18
N LEU A 67 1.42 -11.86 0.54
CA LEU A 67 0.81 -10.90 -0.37
C LEU A 67 1.71 -9.67 -0.62
N TRP A 68 2.93 -9.63 -0.09
CA TRP A 68 3.81 -8.47 -0.29
C TRP A 68 4.58 -8.52 -1.62
N GLU A 69 4.59 -9.68 -2.27
CA GLU A 69 5.29 -9.90 -3.54
C GLU A 69 4.44 -9.43 -4.72
N PRO A 70 5.01 -8.77 -5.74
CA PRO A 70 4.25 -8.26 -6.89
C PRO A 70 3.48 -9.35 -7.65
N LEU A 71 3.99 -10.59 -7.65
CA LEU A 71 3.31 -11.74 -8.25
C LEU A 71 1.99 -12.10 -7.54
N ALA A 72 1.85 -11.75 -6.25
CA ALA A 72 0.65 -11.98 -5.48
C ALA A 72 -0.48 -10.99 -5.81
N ARG A 73 -0.24 -9.98 -6.68
CA ARG A 73 -1.24 -8.98 -7.10
C ARG A 73 -2.53 -9.63 -7.62
N HIS A 74 -2.42 -10.66 -8.46
CA HIS A 74 -3.60 -11.36 -8.99
C HIS A 74 -4.41 -12.04 -7.88
N LYS A 75 -3.74 -12.62 -6.87
CA LYS A 75 -4.39 -13.24 -5.73
C LYS A 75 -5.08 -12.18 -4.86
N ALA A 76 -4.44 -11.06 -4.61
CA ALA A 76 -5.04 -9.95 -3.86
C ALA A 76 -6.23 -9.33 -4.62
N ALA A 77 -6.14 -9.17 -5.94
CA ALA A 77 -7.22 -8.68 -6.79
C ALA A 77 -8.48 -9.56 -6.79
N ALA A 78 -8.33 -10.85 -6.49
CA ALA A 78 -9.46 -11.76 -6.36
C ALA A 78 -10.15 -11.69 -4.98
N LEU A 79 -9.48 -11.12 -3.97
CA LEU A 79 -9.94 -11.11 -2.57
C LEU A 79 -10.35 -9.72 -2.08
N TYR A 80 -9.75 -8.66 -2.62
CA TYR A 80 -9.88 -7.29 -2.13
C TYR A 80 -10.32 -6.32 -3.23
N ASP A 81 -10.79 -5.15 -2.81
CA ASP A 81 -11.18 -4.07 -3.72
C ASP A 81 -9.99 -3.64 -4.60
N SER A 82 -10.26 -3.44 -5.89
CA SER A 82 -9.29 -2.99 -6.88
C SER A 82 -8.50 -1.75 -6.44
N ARG A 83 -9.13 -0.81 -5.70
CA ARG A 83 -8.49 0.40 -5.18
C ARG A 83 -7.44 0.07 -4.13
N VAL A 84 -7.72 -0.87 -3.24
CA VAL A 84 -6.79 -1.32 -2.19
C VAL A 84 -5.58 -2.00 -2.82
N VAL A 85 -5.85 -2.88 -3.79
CA VAL A 85 -4.81 -3.61 -4.52
C VAL A 85 -3.96 -2.63 -5.32
N ASP A 86 -4.56 -1.71 -6.06
CA ASP A 86 -3.82 -0.69 -6.80
C ASP A 86 -2.92 0.14 -5.88
N VAL A 87 -3.46 0.66 -4.78
CA VAL A 87 -2.69 1.46 -3.80
C VAL A 87 -1.53 0.68 -3.18
N PHE A 88 -1.70 -0.61 -2.90
CA PHE A 88 -0.62 -1.44 -2.34
C PHE A 88 0.46 -1.75 -3.38
N TYR A 89 0.07 -2.24 -4.56
CA TYR A 89 0.99 -2.69 -5.60
C TYR A 89 1.54 -1.56 -6.47
N GLU A 90 1.03 -0.33 -6.34
CA GLU A 90 1.52 0.85 -7.03
C GLU A 90 3.03 1.02 -6.82
N GLY A 91 3.78 0.92 -7.92
CA GLY A 91 5.22 1.08 -7.94
C GLY A 91 6.03 -0.01 -7.23
N LEU A 92 5.42 -1.14 -6.86
CA LEU A 92 6.13 -2.43 -6.73
C LEU A 92 6.52 -2.96 -8.11
N GLU A 93 5.69 -2.70 -9.13
CA GLU A 93 5.95 -3.10 -10.51
C GLU A 93 7.16 -2.39 -11.12
N ALA A 94 7.38 -1.11 -10.78
CA ALA A 94 8.55 -0.36 -11.20
C ALA A 94 9.86 -0.96 -10.65
N ALA A 95 9.84 -1.45 -9.40
CA ALA A 95 11.01 -2.03 -8.77
C ALA A 95 11.54 -3.27 -9.50
N ARG A 96 10.71 -4.02 -10.24
CA ARG A 96 11.18 -5.12 -11.10
C ARG A 96 12.09 -4.65 -12.25
N THR A 97 11.91 -3.42 -12.72
CA THR A 97 12.72 -2.85 -13.80
C THR A 97 14.04 -2.29 -13.27
N ASP A 98 14.06 -1.72 -12.06
CA ASP A 98 15.25 -1.02 -11.54
C ASP A 98 16.36 -1.96 -11.00
N PHE A 99 16.03 -3.18 -10.55
CA PHE A 99 17.05 -4.08 -9.98
C PHE A 99 17.96 -4.77 -11.01
N ARG A 100 17.75 -4.58 -12.32
CA ARG A 100 18.57 -5.23 -13.37
C ARG A 100 19.55 -4.30 -14.11
N SER A 101 19.59 -3.01 -13.77
CA SER A 101 20.42 -2.02 -14.50
C SER A 101 21.53 -1.36 -13.68
N ILE A 102 21.97 -1.94 -12.56
CA ILE A 102 23.14 -1.41 -11.82
C ILE A 102 24.20 -2.50 -11.71
N ARG A 103 24.85 -2.80 -12.84
CA ARG A 103 26.20 -3.36 -12.86
C ARG A 103 26.84 -3.02 -14.21
N ASP A 104 27.44 -1.83 -14.26
CA ASP A 104 28.58 -1.49 -15.11
C ASP A 104 29.72 -1.11 -14.16
#